data_AF-A0A349KWJ2-F1
#
_entry.id   AF-A0A349KWJ2-F1
#
_cell.length_a   1.000
_cell.length_b   1.000
_cell.length_c   1.000
_cell.angle_alpha   90.00
_cell.angle_beta   90.00
_cell.angle_gamma   90.00
#
_symmetry.space_group_name_H-M   'P 1'
#
loop_
_entity.id
_entity.type
_entity.pdbx_description
1 polymer ?
#
loop_
_entity_poly.entity_id
_entity_poly.type
_entity_poly.pdbx_seq_one_letter_code
_entity_poly.pdbx_strand_id
1 'polypeptide(L)'
;MHQLKIAALLLCALSGASGALATAASAAPAAAASPREIDSIAVVVNDDVITRNELAQRIKTVERRMKAQNVALPEPADLRRQLLERMIVERAQMQLAKEMGVRVDDTTLDRAIGRIAEQQKMTLQQLRDQMEKEGTTFAAFREEIREEIIMQRLREHEVDAKIQISDAEVDAYMAAEQAAARDQVEMNLAQIMIRIPENSSPEQIAARRARAEMVMRQLRTGADFAKMAGTYSDAADALKGGEIGWRNSDRLPPLFVEQLLKLKAGQVTPIIKSTSAFHILKLVDRRTAADSQAATAVQQTHARHIVIKVTPTVTAADAKRKLIELKERLDNKAATFEELARLFSTDGAAAKGGDLGWLYPGDTVPEFEAAMNALKPGEISGPVESSFGFHLIQVLERKSDDASKEKQRGAARNAIRERKLVEATDEWQREVRDRAYVEFRTDDK
;
A
#
# COMPACT_ATOMS: atom_id res chain seq x y z
N MET A 1 -2.03 -8.34 10.36
CA MET A 1 -0.70 -8.81 9.89
C MET A 1 0.32 -8.64 11.00
N HIS A 2 0.64 -9.68 11.77
CA HIS A 2 1.75 -9.67 12.73
C HIS A 2 2.77 -10.71 12.30
N GLN A 3 3.96 -10.23 11.97
CA GLN A 3 5.06 -11.06 11.50
C GLN A 3 5.77 -11.70 12.70
N LEU A 4 5.75 -13.04 12.75
CA LEU A 4 6.74 -13.80 13.48
C LEU A 4 8.10 -13.60 12.79
N LYS A 5 9.04 -12.99 13.52
CA LYS A 5 10.47 -13.00 13.18
C LYS A 5 11.23 -13.55 14.37
N ILE A 6 11.64 -14.82 14.28
CA ILE A 6 12.66 -15.39 15.15
C ILE A 6 13.96 -15.40 14.35
N ALA A 7 14.93 -14.61 14.79
CA ALA A 7 16.23 -14.47 14.17
C ALA A 7 17.21 -15.49 14.77
N ALA A 8 17.91 -16.21 13.89
CA ALA A 8 18.95 -17.17 14.20
C ALA A 8 20.31 -16.49 14.41
N LEU A 9 21.07 -16.92 15.43
CA LEU A 9 22.52 -16.77 15.52
C LEU A 9 23.08 -17.62 16.68
N LEU A 10 23.91 -18.63 16.39
CA LEU A 10 25.35 -18.60 16.66
C LEU A 10 26.07 -19.94 16.38
N LEU A 11 27.29 -19.78 15.89
CA LEU A 11 28.22 -20.75 15.34
C LEU A 11 29.48 -20.81 16.23
N CYS A 12 30.00 -22.02 16.41
CA CYS A 12 31.40 -22.44 16.62
C CYS A 12 32.25 -22.14 17.89
N ALA A 13 32.98 -23.22 18.26
CA ALA A 13 34.35 -23.35 18.77
C ALA A 13 34.51 -23.51 20.30
N LEU A 14 34.86 -24.68 20.87
CA LEU A 14 36.01 -25.62 20.73
C LEU A 14 36.95 -25.56 21.95
N SER A 15 37.13 -26.75 22.55
CA SER A 15 38.34 -27.31 23.18
C SER A 15 38.86 -26.81 24.53
N GLY A 16 39.28 -27.79 25.36
CA GLY A 16 40.40 -27.61 26.29
C GLY A 16 40.20 -28.27 27.66
N ALA A 17 40.78 -29.45 27.85
CA ALA A 17 40.68 -30.29 29.04
C ALA A 17 41.63 -29.86 30.20
N SER A 18 41.33 -30.30 31.42
CA SER A 18 42.30 -31.01 32.31
C SER A 18 41.64 -31.57 33.58
N GLY A 19 41.99 -32.82 33.90
CA GLY A 19 41.75 -33.48 35.19
C GLY A 19 42.64 -32.90 36.30
N ALA A 20 42.70 -33.41 37.54
CA ALA A 20 42.24 -34.67 38.12
C ALA A 20 42.12 -34.51 39.66
N LEU A 21 41.65 -35.57 40.31
CA LEU A 21 41.17 -35.71 41.69
C LEU A 21 42.16 -35.36 42.82
N ALA A 22 41.63 -34.98 43.99
CA ALA A 22 41.95 -35.62 45.29
C ALA A 22 40.90 -35.31 46.37
N THR A 23 40.60 -36.33 47.18
CA THR A 23 39.54 -36.49 48.18
C THR A 23 39.83 -35.85 49.54
N ALA A 24 38.78 -35.30 50.21
CA ALA A 24 38.62 -35.36 51.66
C ALA A 24 37.15 -35.15 52.05
N ALA A 25 36.51 -36.20 52.58
CA ALA A 25 35.18 -36.13 53.15
C ALA A 25 35.23 -35.33 54.46
N SER A 26 34.81 -34.07 54.41
CA SER A 26 34.42 -33.31 55.60
C SER A 26 32.89 -33.44 55.74
N ALA A 27 32.44 -33.88 56.91
CA ALA A 27 31.02 -33.83 57.25
C ALA A 27 30.61 -32.35 57.31
N ALA A 28 29.94 -31.90 56.26
CA ALA A 28 29.40 -30.56 56.19
C ALA A 28 28.33 -30.40 57.30
N PRO A 29 28.34 -29.28 58.05
CA PRO A 29 27.21 -28.95 58.91
C PRO A 29 25.96 -28.86 58.02
N ALA A 30 24.85 -29.43 58.49
CA ALA A 30 23.57 -29.40 57.79
C ALA A 30 23.31 -27.97 57.28
N ALA A 31 23.31 -27.80 55.96
CA ALA A 31 22.93 -26.56 55.33
C ALA A 31 21.53 -26.23 55.85
N ALA A 32 21.44 -25.15 56.63
CA ALA A 32 20.17 -24.53 56.93
C ALA A 32 19.51 -24.28 55.58
N ALA A 33 18.42 -25.01 55.31
CA ALA A 33 17.64 -24.81 54.10
C ALA A 33 17.23 -23.34 54.08
N SER A 34 17.77 -22.59 53.12
CA SER A 34 17.35 -21.21 52.85
C SER A 34 15.82 -21.19 52.79
N PRO A 35 15.13 -20.26 53.46
CA PRO A 35 13.68 -20.16 53.37
C PRO A 35 13.28 -20.14 51.90
N ARG A 36 12.42 -21.07 51.47
CA ARG A 36 11.81 -20.98 50.14
C ARG A 36 11.03 -19.68 50.12
N GLU A 37 11.44 -18.73 49.28
CA GLU A 37 10.67 -17.51 49.04
C GLU A 37 9.26 -17.92 48.63
N ILE A 38 8.29 -17.65 49.49
CA ILE A 38 6.88 -17.85 49.18
C ILE A 38 6.55 -16.75 48.17
N ASP A 39 6.27 -17.13 46.92
CA ASP A 39 5.88 -16.19 45.87
C ASP A 39 4.68 -15.37 46.36
N SER A 40 4.80 -14.05 46.28
CA SER A 40 3.84 -13.13 46.86
C SER A 40 2.89 -12.58 45.80
N ILE A 41 1.66 -12.30 46.21
CA ILE A 41 0.64 -11.75 45.33
C ILE A 41 0.99 -10.28 45.04
N ALA A 42 1.03 -9.92 43.76
CA ALA A 42 1.13 -8.53 43.33
C ALA A 42 -0.27 -7.92 43.20
N VAL A 43 -1.17 -8.63 42.54
CA VAL A 43 -2.54 -8.18 42.24
C VAL A 43 -3.50 -9.37 42.23
N VAL A 44 -4.68 -9.20 42.81
CA VAL A 44 -5.82 -10.13 42.66
C VAL A 44 -6.72 -9.62 41.55
N VAL A 45 -7.10 -10.49 40.61
CA VAL A 45 -8.00 -10.19 39.48
C VAL A 45 -9.15 -11.21 39.51
N ASN A 46 -10.32 -10.78 40.00
CA ASN A 46 -11.46 -11.64 40.33
C ASN A 46 -11.03 -12.85 41.19
N ASP A 47 -11.13 -14.06 40.64
CA ASP A 47 -10.83 -15.35 41.30
C ASP A 47 -9.38 -15.83 41.08
N ASP A 48 -8.51 -15.01 40.46
CA ASP A 48 -7.14 -15.38 40.13
C ASP A 48 -6.11 -14.32 40.55
N VAL A 49 -4.83 -14.68 40.61
CA VAL A 49 -3.76 -13.83 41.15
C VAL A 49 -2.58 -13.69 40.19
N ILE A 50 -2.07 -12.46 40.06
CA ILE A 50 -0.79 -12.17 39.41
C ILE A 50 0.27 -12.11 40.50
N THR A 51 1.30 -12.94 40.38
CA THR A 51 2.39 -12.97 41.37
C THR A 51 3.52 -12.03 41.02
N ARG A 52 4.36 -11.71 42.01
CA ARG A 52 5.53 -10.84 41.79
C ARG A 52 6.57 -11.52 40.91
N ASN A 53 6.75 -12.83 41.04
CA ASN A 53 7.65 -13.58 40.16
C ASN A 53 7.16 -13.56 38.71
N GLU A 54 5.86 -13.77 38.47
CA GLU A 54 5.27 -13.74 37.12
C GLU A 54 5.52 -12.38 36.42
N LEU A 55 5.23 -11.28 37.12
CA LEU A 55 5.49 -9.92 36.61
C LEU A 55 6.99 -9.70 36.32
N ALA A 56 7.88 -10.15 37.21
CA ALA A 56 9.32 -10.02 37.02
C ALA A 56 9.83 -10.80 35.79
N GLN A 57 9.33 -12.02 35.57
CA GLN A 57 9.67 -12.82 34.39
C GLN A 57 9.17 -12.16 33.09
N ARG A 58 7.96 -11.58 33.11
CA ARG A 58 7.39 -10.87 31.96
C ARG A 58 8.23 -9.63 31.62
N ILE A 59 8.61 -8.82 32.61
CA ILE A 59 9.50 -7.66 32.43
C ILE A 59 10.82 -8.08 31.81
N LYS A 60 11.50 -9.09 32.39
CA LYS A 60 12.80 -9.59 31.90
C LYS A 60 12.73 -10.06 30.45
N THR A 61 11.64 -10.70 30.06
CA THR A 61 11.42 -11.18 28.69
C THR A 61 11.27 -10.01 27.71
N VAL A 62 10.48 -9.00 28.07
CA VAL A 62 10.28 -7.79 27.26
C VAL A 62 11.57 -6.99 27.13
N GLU A 63 12.30 -6.78 28.22
CA GLU A 63 13.60 -6.07 28.19
C GLU A 63 14.62 -6.75 27.28
N ARG A 64 14.73 -8.09 27.35
CA ARG A 64 15.63 -8.86 26.49
C ARG A 64 15.26 -8.70 25.02
N ARG A 65 13.97 -8.71 24.68
CA ARG A 65 13.49 -8.49 23.31
C ARG A 65 13.81 -7.06 22.83
N MET A 66 13.58 -6.04 23.66
CA MET A 66 13.88 -4.65 23.29
C MET A 66 15.37 -4.41 23.10
N LYS A 67 16.22 -4.97 23.98
CA LYS A 67 17.68 -4.94 23.84
C LYS A 67 18.14 -5.63 22.54
N ALA A 68 17.58 -6.79 22.22
CA ALA A 68 17.89 -7.50 20.97
C ALA A 68 17.47 -6.74 19.71
N GLN A 69 16.43 -5.90 19.81
CA GLN A 69 15.94 -5.05 18.71
C GLN A 69 16.57 -3.65 18.70
N ASN A 70 17.50 -3.36 19.62
CA ASN A 70 18.15 -2.06 19.80
C ASN A 70 17.16 -0.89 20.01
N VAL A 71 16.04 -1.17 20.70
CA VAL A 71 15.01 -0.19 21.06
C VAL A 71 15.32 0.35 22.45
N ALA A 72 15.22 1.67 22.63
CA ALA A 72 15.42 2.32 23.93
C ALA A 72 14.40 1.80 24.96
N LEU A 73 14.89 1.46 26.16
CA LEU A 73 14.03 1.00 27.25
C LEU A 73 13.34 2.20 27.91
N PRO A 74 12.03 2.12 28.18
CA PRO A 74 11.33 3.08 29.03
C PRO A 74 11.86 3.07 30.46
N GLU A 75 11.45 4.05 31.25
CA GLU A 75 11.72 4.06 32.69
C GLU A 75 11.18 2.78 33.35
N PRO A 76 11.95 2.10 34.24
CA PRO A 76 11.56 0.81 34.80
C PRO A 76 10.19 0.82 35.51
N ALA A 77 9.85 1.92 36.17
CA ALA A 77 8.56 2.08 36.84
C ALA A 77 7.39 2.12 35.85
N ASP A 78 7.56 2.81 34.72
CA ASP A 78 6.54 2.91 33.68
C ASP A 78 6.38 1.58 32.96
N LEU A 79 7.48 0.90 32.64
CA LEU A 79 7.46 -0.44 32.03
C LEU A 79 6.75 -1.44 32.95
N ARG A 80 7.07 -1.44 34.25
CA ARG A 80 6.41 -2.30 35.24
C ARG A 80 4.91 -2.03 35.32
N ARG A 81 4.51 -0.75 35.38
CA ARG A 81 3.10 -0.35 35.45
C ARG A 81 2.33 -0.80 34.20
N GLN A 82 2.89 -0.55 33.01
CA GLN A 82 2.28 -0.94 31.73
C GLN A 82 2.14 -2.46 31.59
N LEU A 83 3.16 -3.22 31.98
CA LEU A 83 3.10 -4.68 31.91
C LEU A 83 2.15 -5.28 32.93
N LEU A 84 2.12 -4.75 34.15
CA LEU A 84 1.16 -5.19 35.16
C LEU A 84 -0.28 -4.93 34.69
N GLU A 85 -0.56 -3.74 34.16
CA GLU A 85 -1.88 -3.41 33.62
C GLU A 85 -2.27 -4.36 32.47
N ARG A 86 -1.34 -4.63 31.56
CA ARG A 86 -1.55 -5.61 30.48
C ARG A 86 -1.84 -7.01 31.02
N MET A 87 -1.12 -7.47 32.04
CA MET A 87 -1.34 -8.78 32.65
C MET A 87 -2.71 -8.87 33.33
N ILE A 88 -3.18 -7.79 33.95
CA ILE A 88 -4.51 -7.70 34.54
C ILE A 88 -5.59 -7.88 33.46
N VAL A 89 -5.47 -7.16 32.35
CA VAL A 89 -6.41 -7.28 31.22
C VAL A 89 -6.37 -8.68 30.61
N GLU A 90 -5.17 -9.21 30.35
CA GLU A 90 -4.98 -10.58 29.82
C GLU A 90 -5.66 -11.61 30.74
N ARG A 91 -5.53 -11.45 32.07
CA ARG A 91 -6.17 -12.35 33.03
C ARG A 91 -7.69 -12.25 33.04
N ALA A 92 -8.23 -11.04 33.04
CA ALA A 92 -9.67 -10.81 32.98
C ALA A 92 -10.29 -11.38 31.69
N GLN A 93 -9.60 -11.26 30.56
CA GLN A 93 -10.03 -11.82 29.28
C GLN A 93 -10.04 -13.36 29.30
N MET A 94 -9.01 -14.00 29.86
CA MET A 94 -8.97 -15.46 29.96
C MET A 94 -10.08 -16.02 30.85
N GLN A 95 -10.45 -15.30 31.91
CA GLN A 95 -11.59 -15.67 32.74
C GLN A 95 -12.91 -15.51 31.99
N LEU A 96 -13.10 -14.39 31.27
CA LEU A 96 -14.27 -14.21 30.42
C LEU A 96 -14.36 -15.33 29.35
N ALA A 97 -13.24 -15.73 28.74
CA ALA A 97 -13.21 -16.85 27.82
C ALA A 97 -13.73 -18.14 28.46
N LYS A 98 -13.30 -18.42 29.70
CA LYS A 98 -13.73 -19.59 30.48
C LYS A 98 -15.23 -19.53 30.81
N GLU A 99 -15.74 -18.37 31.22
CA GLU A 99 -17.16 -18.13 31.51
C GLU A 99 -18.03 -18.36 30.28
N MET A 100 -17.58 -17.88 29.12
CA MET A 100 -18.25 -18.05 27.83
C MET A 100 -18.07 -19.45 27.22
N GLY A 101 -17.32 -20.33 27.88
CA GLY A 101 -17.08 -21.69 27.41
C GLY A 101 -16.14 -21.79 26.20
N VAL A 102 -15.37 -20.74 25.90
CA VAL A 102 -14.35 -20.75 24.84
C VAL A 102 -13.21 -21.67 25.26
N ARG A 103 -13.03 -22.77 24.54
CA ARG A 103 -12.01 -23.79 24.83
C ARG A 103 -11.33 -24.25 23.55
N VAL A 104 -10.14 -24.81 23.70
CA VAL A 104 -9.35 -25.42 22.63
C VAL A 104 -8.97 -26.82 23.06
N ASP A 105 -9.45 -27.81 22.32
CA ASP A 105 -9.07 -29.21 22.51
C ASP A 105 -7.68 -29.49 21.93
N ASP A 106 -7.05 -30.56 22.39
CA ASP A 106 -5.67 -30.90 22.01
C ASP A 106 -5.51 -31.19 20.52
N THR A 107 -6.53 -31.74 19.86
CA THR A 107 -6.45 -32.02 18.41
C THR A 107 -6.40 -30.73 17.60
N THR A 108 -7.12 -29.71 18.04
CA THR A 108 -7.09 -28.38 17.42
C THR A 108 -5.76 -27.69 17.69
N LEU A 109 -5.24 -27.82 18.91
CA LEU A 109 -3.93 -27.29 19.29
C LEU A 109 -2.80 -27.92 18.47
N ASP A 110 -2.79 -29.25 18.33
CA ASP A 110 -1.79 -29.97 17.54
C ASP A 110 -1.79 -29.54 16.08
N ARG A 111 -2.97 -29.37 15.49
CA ARG A 111 -3.12 -28.85 14.12
C ARG A 111 -2.59 -27.41 14.00
N ALA A 112 -2.84 -26.57 14.99
CA ALA A 112 -2.32 -25.20 14.99
C ALA A 112 -0.79 -25.18 15.07
N ILE A 113 -0.20 -25.98 15.96
CA ILE A 113 1.26 -26.10 16.10
C ILE A 113 1.90 -26.69 14.83
N GLY A 114 1.25 -27.68 14.21
CA GLY A 114 1.69 -28.23 12.92
C GLY A 114 1.78 -27.16 11.83
N ARG A 115 0.77 -26.29 11.71
CA ARG A 115 0.79 -25.16 10.77
C ARG A 115 1.91 -24.15 11.06
N ILE A 116 2.20 -23.89 12.35
CA ILE A 116 3.32 -23.03 12.74
C ILE A 116 4.65 -23.65 12.28
N ALA A 117 4.83 -24.96 12.48
CA ALA A 117 6.02 -25.67 12.02
C ALA A 117 6.17 -25.60 10.48
N GLU A 118 5.09 -25.84 9.74
CA GLU A 118 5.05 -25.73 8.28
C GLU A 118 5.39 -24.32 7.79
N GLN A 119 4.82 -23.29 8.42
CA GLN A 119 5.09 -21.89 8.07
C GLN A 119 6.56 -21.52 8.28
N GLN A 120 7.20 -22.09 9.30
CA GLN A 120 8.62 -21.93 9.58
C GLN A 120 9.51 -22.93 8.82
N LYS A 121 8.94 -23.74 7.92
CA LYS A 121 9.62 -24.76 7.10
C LYS A 121 10.41 -25.77 7.92
N MET A 122 9.88 -26.16 9.08
CA MET A 122 10.48 -27.14 9.98
C MET A 122 9.50 -28.25 10.32
N THR A 123 10.01 -29.40 10.75
CA THR A 123 9.17 -30.47 11.30
C THR A 123 8.74 -30.14 12.73
N LEU A 124 7.70 -30.80 13.22
CA LEU A 124 7.25 -30.64 14.61
C LEU A 124 8.37 -30.97 15.62
N GLN A 125 9.19 -31.98 15.32
CA GLN A 125 10.33 -32.34 16.17
C GLN A 125 11.37 -31.22 16.19
N GLN A 126 11.70 -30.66 15.03
CA GLN A 126 12.64 -29.54 14.94
C GLN A 126 12.12 -28.29 15.68
N LEU A 127 10.81 -28.01 15.57
CA LEU A 127 10.20 -26.90 16.32
C LEU A 127 10.32 -27.12 17.83
N ARG A 128 10.05 -28.34 18.30
CA ARG A 128 10.22 -28.71 19.70
C ARG A 128 11.66 -28.51 20.18
N ASP A 129 12.62 -29.06 19.46
CA ASP A 129 14.04 -28.97 19.81
C ASP A 129 14.50 -27.50 19.85
N GLN A 130 13.98 -26.68 18.94
CA GLN A 130 14.25 -25.25 18.90
C GLN A 130 13.70 -24.50 20.12
N MET A 131 12.45 -24.76 20.53
CA MET A 131 11.86 -24.13 21.71
C MET A 131 12.61 -24.51 22.99
N GLU A 132 12.98 -25.79 23.12
CA GLU A 132 13.77 -26.27 24.26
C GLU A 132 15.16 -25.61 24.29
N LYS A 133 15.79 -25.38 23.12
CA LYS A 133 17.05 -24.64 22.99
C LYS A 133 16.92 -23.16 23.38
N GLU A 134 15.76 -22.55 23.14
CA GLU A 134 15.46 -21.17 23.53
C GLU A 134 15.08 -21.03 25.02
N GLY A 135 15.02 -22.15 25.75
CA GLY A 135 14.77 -22.20 27.19
C GLY A 135 13.29 -22.28 27.56
N THR A 136 12.41 -22.60 26.60
CA THR A 136 10.97 -22.80 26.84
C THR A 136 10.63 -24.28 26.66
N THR A 137 9.98 -24.90 27.65
CA THR A 137 9.57 -26.30 27.50
C THR A 137 8.49 -26.41 26.44
N PHE A 138 8.47 -27.53 25.70
CA PHE A 138 7.43 -27.73 24.68
C PHE A 138 6.02 -27.73 25.29
N ALA A 139 5.86 -28.18 26.54
CA ALA A 139 4.58 -28.10 27.24
C ALA A 139 4.15 -26.65 27.54
N ALA A 140 5.07 -25.79 27.99
CA ALA A 140 4.76 -24.38 28.20
C ALA A 140 4.42 -23.67 26.88
N PHE A 141 5.16 -23.98 25.81
CA PHE A 141 4.87 -23.48 24.47
C PHE A 141 3.47 -23.91 23.99
N ARG A 142 3.08 -25.17 24.20
CA ARG A 142 1.73 -25.66 23.87
C ARG A 142 0.64 -24.87 24.58
N GLU A 143 0.81 -24.59 25.86
CA GLU A 143 -0.17 -23.82 26.63
C GLU A 143 -0.20 -22.35 26.20
N GLU A 144 0.93 -21.73 25.88
CA GLU A 144 0.96 -20.37 25.30
C GLU A 144 0.16 -20.30 24.00
N ILE A 145 0.34 -21.27 23.09
CA ILE A 145 -0.44 -21.34 21.84
C ILE A 145 -1.92 -21.61 22.14
N ARG A 146 -2.25 -22.41 23.16
CA ARG A 146 -3.63 -22.65 23.56
C ARG A 146 -4.30 -21.35 24.01
N GLU A 147 -3.64 -20.59 24.87
CA GLU A 147 -4.11 -19.29 25.35
C GLU A 147 -4.27 -18.30 24.19
N GLU A 148 -3.31 -18.26 23.25
CA GLU A 148 -3.39 -17.40 22.08
C GLU A 148 -4.62 -17.72 21.21
N ILE A 149 -4.90 -19.01 20.97
CA ILE A 149 -6.08 -19.43 20.20
C ILE A 149 -7.38 -19.10 20.96
N ILE A 150 -7.43 -19.30 22.27
CA ILE A 150 -8.58 -18.94 23.10
C ILE A 150 -8.84 -17.44 23.00
N MET A 151 -7.81 -16.62 23.15
CA MET A 151 -7.88 -15.17 23.05
C MET A 151 -8.29 -14.68 21.66
N GLN A 152 -7.79 -15.33 20.61
CA GLN A 152 -8.22 -15.06 19.24
C GLN A 152 -9.72 -15.33 19.07
N ARG A 153 -10.20 -16.51 19.47
CA ARG A 153 -11.61 -16.89 19.38
C ARG A 153 -12.52 -15.97 20.18
N LEU A 154 -12.08 -15.59 21.39
CA LEU A 154 -12.81 -14.65 22.22
C LEU A 154 -12.98 -13.30 21.52
N ARG A 155 -11.90 -12.74 20.95
CA ARG A 155 -11.99 -11.49 20.17
C ARG A 155 -12.86 -11.63 18.93
N GLU A 156 -12.75 -12.74 18.20
CA GLU A 156 -13.57 -12.99 17.01
C GLU A 156 -15.06 -12.98 17.38
N HIS A 157 -15.44 -13.58 18.51
CA HIS A 157 -16.81 -13.60 19.00
C HIS A 157 -17.26 -12.25 19.58
N GLU A 158 -16.45 -11.63 20.45
CA GLU A 158 -16.85 -10.44 21.20
C GLU A 158 -16.71 -9.14 20.44
N VAL A 159 -15.84 -9.10 19.43
CA VAL A 159 -15.52 -7.89 18.67
C VAL A 159 -15.88 -8.09 17.20
N ASP A 160 -15.21 -9.02 16.52
CA ASP A 160 -15.28 -9.12 15.04
C ASP A 160 -16.70 -9.48 14.55
N ALA A 161 -17.37 -10.43 15.22
CA ALA A 161 -18.73 -10.85 14.87
C ALA A 161 -19.80 -9.76 15.09
N LYS A 162 -19.51 -8.76 15.93
CA LYS A 162 -20.41 -7.64 16.20
C LYS A 162 -20.21 -6.47 15.22
N ILE A 163 -19.13 -6.48 14.44
CA ILE A 163 -18.85 -5.42 13.46
C ILE A 163 -19.75 -5.60 12.24
N GLN A 164 -20.59 -4.60 12.02
CA GLN A 164 -21.39 -4.48 10.81
C GLN A 164 -20.90 -3.30 9.97
N ILE A 165 -20.84 -3.51 8.65
CA ILE A 165 -20.45 -2.49 7.67
C ILE A 165 -21.60 -2.38 6.69
N SER A 166 -22.25 -1.23 6.71
CA SER A 166 -23.34 -0.93 5.78
C SER A 166 -22.81 -0.49 4.42
N ASP A 167 -23.60 -0.65 3.37
CA ASP A 167 -23.23 -0.15 2.04
C ASP A 167 -23.09 1.38 2.02
N ALA A 168 -23.86 2.10 2.84
CA ALA A 168 -23.75 3.54 2.98
C ALA A 168 -22.38 3.99 3.52
N GLU A 169 -21.79 3.23 4.45
CA GLU A 169 -20.45 3.50 4.95
C GLU A 169 -19.37 3.24 3.89
N VAL A 170 -19.56 2.20 3.08
CA VAL A 170 -18.68 1.90 1.94
C VAL A 170 -18.73 3.04 0.92
N ASP A 171 -19.93 3.52 0.59
CA ASP A 171 -20.14 4.61 -0.35
C ASP A 171 -19.51 5.91 0.18
N ALA A 172 -19.72 6.23 1.45
CA ALA A 172 -19.13 7.41 2.10
C ALA A 172 -17.60 7.34 2.11
N TYR A 173 -17.02 6.16 2.43
CA TYR A 173 -15.58 5.96 2.41
C TYR A 173 -15.00 6.13 0.99
N MET A 174 -15.61 5.51 -0.02
CA MET A 174 -15.15 5.64 -1.40
C MET A 174 -15.28 7.08 -1.91
N ALA A 175 -16.34 7.79 -1.54
CA ALA A 175 -16.52 9.19 -1.89
C ALA A 175 -15.43 10.07 -1.25
N ALA A 176 -15.09 9.83 0.02
CA ALA A 176 -14.03 10.54 0.71
C ALA A 176 -12.64 10.25 0.09
N GLU A 177 -12.36 8.99 -0.24
CA GLU A 177 -11.12 8.59 -0.92
C GLU A 177 -11.01 9.23 -2.31
N GLN A 178 -12.10 9.24 -3.10
CA GLN A 178 -12.12 9.90 -4.40
C GLN A 178 -11.95 11.41 -4.28
N ALA A 179 -12.53 12.05 -3.27
CA ALA A 179 -12.34 13.47 -3.00
C ALA A 179 -10.86 13.75 -2.66
N ALA A 180 -10.27 13.00 -1.73
CA ALA A 180 -8.86 13.11 -1.40
C ALA A 180 -7.94 12.86 -2.62
N ALA A 181 -8.29 11.90 -3.48
CA ALA A 181 -7.55 11.60 -4.70
C ALA A 181 -7.68 12.69 -5.79
N ARG A 182 -8.76 13.49 -5.78
CA ARG A 182 -8.91 14.66 -6.66
C ARG A 182 -8.03 15.82 -6.21
N ASP A 183 -7.83 15.96 -4.90
CA ASP A 183 -6.96 16.98 -4.33
C ASP A 183 -5.47 16.63 -4.47
N GLN A 184 -5.15 15.34 -4.56
CA GLN A 184 -3.79 14.87 -4.84
C GLN A 184 -3.43 15.03 -6.32
N VAL A 185 -2.62 16.03 -6.62
CA VAL A 185 -2.13 16.30 -7.97
C VAL A 185 -0.78 15.61 -8.19
N GLU A 186 -0.70 14.81 -9.24
CA GLU A 186 0.56 14.29 -9.76
C GLU A 186 1.02 15.12 -10.96
N MET A 187 2.31 15.47 -10.98
CA MET A 187 2.93 16.21 -12.06
C MET A 187 4.07 15.38 -12.65
N ASN A 188 4.08 15.23 -13.97
CA ASN A 188 5.22 14.68 -14.70
C ASN A 188 6.17 15.82 -15.04
N LEU A 189 7.42 15.72 -14.61
CA LEU A 189 8.37 16.83 -14.66
C LEU A 189 9.66 16.43 -15.36
N ALA A 190 10.28 17.42 -16.00
CA ALA A 190 11.68 17.38 -16.39
C ALA A 190 12.41 18.63 -15.85
N GLN A 191 13.71 18.53 -15.58
CA GLN A 191 14.51 19.60 -15.01
C GLN A 191 15.83 19.86 -15.73
N ILE A 192 16.24 21.13 -15.69
CA ILE A 192 17.61 21.56 -15.94
C ILE A 192 18.09 22.23 -14.65
N MET A 193 19.07 21.62 -14.01
CA MET A 193 19.66 22.13 -12.77
C MET A 193 21.07 22.63 -13.06
N ILE A 194 21.34 23.91 -12.82
CA ILE A 194 22.69 24.47 -12.87
C ILE A 194 23.17 24.63 -11.45
N ARG A 195 24.13 23.79 -11.04
CA ARG A 195 24.62 23.71 -9.68
C ARG A 195 25.38 24.98 -9.30
N ILE A 196 25.14 25.46 -8.08
CA ILE A 196 25.92 26.49 -7.41
C ILE A 196 26.79 25.77 -6.37
N PRO A 197 28.12 25.69 -6.57
CA PRO A 197 29.03 25.12 -5.58
C PRO A 197 28.93 25.80 -4.21
N GLU A 198 29.16 25.04 -3.14
CA GLU A 198 29.29 25.62 -1.80
C GLU A 198 30.45 26.63 -1.78
N ASN A 199 30.27 27.75 -1.08
CA ASN A 199 31.22 28.87 -1.01
C ASN A 199 31.48 29.60 -2.35
N SER A 200 30.52 29.60 -3.28
CA SER A 200 30.65 30.33 -4.54
C SER A 200 30.78 31.84 -4.34
N SER A 201 31.73 32.48 -5.03
CA SER A 201 31.85 33.94 -5.08
C SER A 201 30.67 34.59 -5.83
N PRO A 202 30.39 35.90 -5.62
CA PRO A 202 29.37 36.62 -6.38
C PRO A 202 29.54 36.48 -7.90
N GLU A 203 30.77 36.50 -8.39
CA GLU A 203 31.11 36.34 -9.82
C GLU A 203 30.78 34.93 -10.31
N GLN A 204 31.05 33.90 -9.51
CA GLN A 204 30.70 32.51 -9.84
C GLN A 204 29.19 32.32 -9.87
N ILE A 205 28.45 32.89 -8.91
CA ILE A 205 26.98 32.85 -8.91
C ILE A 205 26.42 33.58 -10.14
N ALA A 206 26.99 34.74 -10.49
CA ALA A 206 26.60 35.50 -11.68
C ALA A 206 26.85 34.71 -12.97
N ALA A 207 27.98 34.00 -13.09
CA ALA A 207 28.27 33.14 -14.24
C ALA A 207 27.26 31.98 -14.35
N ARG A 208 26.91 31.33 -13.23
CA ARG A 208 25.88 30.27 -13.19
C ARG A 208 24.50 30.80 -13.58
N ARG A 209 24.13 32.00 -13.12
CA ARG A 209 22.91 32.70 -13.53
C ARG A 209 22.91 32.99 -15.03
N ALA A 210 23.99 33.54 -15.57
CA ALA A 210 24.11 33.84 -17.01
C ALA A 210 23.94 32.59 -17.87
N ARG A 211 24.45 31.44 -17.41
CA ARG A 211 24.23 30.13 -18.06
C ARG A 211 22.75 29.74 -18.03
N ALA A 212 22.06 29.90 -16.90
CA ALA A 212 20.63 29.62 -16.79
C ALA A 212 19.79 30.54 -17.71
N GLU A 213 20.14 31.81 -17.79
CA GLU A 213 19.49 32.80 -18.65
C GLU A 213 19.68 32.49 -20.14
N MET A 214 20.87 32.02 -20.53
CA MET A 214 21.12 31.54 -21.89
C MET A 214 20.22 30.35 -22.24
N VAL A 215 20.17 29.34 -21.36
CA VAL A 215 19.30 28.16 -21.55
C VAL A 215 17.83 28.60 -21.69
N MET A 216 17.37 29.49 -20.80
CA MET A 216 16.00 30.00 -20.83
C MET A 216 15.67 30.74 -22.13
N ARG A 217 16.61 31.53 -22.68
CA ARG A 217 16.42 32.20 -23.98
C ARG A 217 16.24 31.18 -25.11
N GLN A 218 17.06 30.13 -25.14
CA GLN A 218 16.97 29.08 -26.17
C GLN A 218 15.66 28.29 -26.06
N LEU A 219 15.22 27.96 -24.83
CA LEU A 219 13.94 27.29 -24.61
C LEU A 219 12.75 28.16 -25.08
N ARG A 220 12.80 29.48 -24.87
CA ARG A 220 11.78 30.42 -25.36
C ARG A 220 11.71 30.50 -26.89
N THR A 221 12.83 30.26 -27.58
CA THR A 221 12.88 30.20 -29.05
C THR A 221 12.51 28.81 -29.60
N GLY A 222 12.04 27.88 -28.77
CA GLY A 222 11.56 26.56 -29.18
C GLY A 222 12.63 25.47 -29.20
N ALA A 223 13.78 25.66 -28.53
CA ALA A 223 14.77 24.59 -28.40
C ALA A 223 14.19 23.38 -27.63
N ASP A 224 14.61 22.17 -28.02
CA ASP A 224 14.20 20.94 -27.36
C ASP A 224 14.73 20.84 -25.92
N PHE A 225 13.84 20.62 -24.96
CA PHE A 225 14.19 20.62 -23.54
C PHE A 225 15.15 19.50 -23.16
N ALA A 226 14.96 18.29 -23.71
CA ALA A 226 15.78 17.14 -23.37
C ALA A 226 17.23 17.32 -23.84
N LYS A 227 17.43 17.86 -25.05
CA LYS A 227 18.77 18.25 -25.54
C LYS A 227 19.42 19.31 -24.65
N MET A 228 18.65 20.32 -24.24
CA MET A 228 19.13 21.37 -23.34
C MET A 228 19.53 20.81 -21.98
N ALA A 229 18.74 19.87 -21.44
CA ALA A 229 19.07 19.18 -20.19
C ALA A 229 20.36 18.37 -20.32
N GLY A 230 20.50 17.55 -21.36
CA GLY A 230 21.72 16.75 -21.59
C GLY A 230 22.99 17.59 -21.78
N THR A 231 22.86 18.82 -22.27
CA THR A 231 24.01 19.71 -22.53
C THR A 231 24.37 20.59 -21.33
N TYR A 232 23.37 21.07 -20.57
CA TYR A 232 23.57 22.15 -19.60
C TYR A 232 23.18 21.81 -18.16
N SER A 233 22.49 20.69 -17.92
CA SER A 233 22.09 20.29 -16.56
C SER A 233 23.25 19.56 -15.86
N ASP A 234 23.49 19.92 -14.60
CA ASP A 234 24.43 19.30 -13.67
C ASP A 234 23.75 18.21 -12.79
N ALA A 235 22.49 17.85 -13.10
CA ALA A 235 21.73 16.81 -12.40
C ALA A 235 21.97 15.41 -12.99
N ALA A 236 21.73 14.37 -12.18
CA ALA A 236 21.94 12.98 -12.60
C ALA A 236 20.99 12.51 -13.72
N ASP A 237 19.82 13.15 -13.84
CA ASP A 237 18.83 12.91 -14.90
C ASP A 237 19.15 13.64 -16.21
N ALA A 238 20.21 14.46 -16.27
CA ALA A 238 20.58 15.25 -17.45
C ALA A 238 20.66 14.40 -18.73
N LEU A 239 21.35 13.26 -18.67
CA LEU A 239 21.52 12.35 -19.81
C LEU A 239 20.23 11.64 -20.22
N LYS A 240 19.21 11.66 -19.35
CA LYS A 240 17.86 11.15 -19.63
C LYS A 240 16.89 12.31 -19.92
N GLY A 241 17.38 13.36 -20.59
CA GLY A 241 16.57 14.52 -20.94
C GLY A 241 16.09 15.35 -19.75
N GLY A 242 16.67 15.16 -18.56
CA GLY A 242 16.25 15.80 -17.32
C GLY A 242 14.99 15.20 -16.70
N GLU A 243 14.58 13.99 -17.10
CA GLU A 243 13.33 13.37 -16.64
C GLU A 243 13.32 13.06 -15.13
N ILE A 244 12.39 13.68 -14.40
CA ILE A 244 12.08 13.35 -13.00
C ILE A 244 10.96 12.30 -12.94
N GLY A 245 10.04 12.36 -13.90
CA GLY A 245 8.84 11.52 -13.95
C GLY A 245 7.71 12.05 -13.08
N TRP A 246 6.70 11.19 -12.84
CA TRP A 246 5.53 11.51 -12.02
C TRP A 246 5.89 11.68 -10.54
N ARG A 247 5.48 12.81 -9.97
CA ARG A 247 5.62 13.14 -8.55
C ARG A 247 4.35 13.79 -8.02
N ASN A 248 3.98 13.41 -6.81
CA ASN A 248 2.91 14.10 -6.07
C ASN A 248 3.39 15.51 -5.69
N SER A 249 2.52 16.51 -5.86
CA SER A 249 2.81 17.92 -5.56
C SER A 249 3.33 18.14 -4.15
N ASP A 250 2.85 17.37 -3.17
CA ASP A 250 3.19 17.53 -1.76
C ASP A 250 4.62 17.06 -1.44
N ARG A 251 5.23 16.30 -2.35
CA ARG A 251 6.62 15.85 -2.26
C ARG A 251 7.59 16.79 -2.97
N LEU A 252 7.09 17.84 -3.64
CA LEU A 252 7.91 18.82 -4.33
C LEU A 252 8.21 20.02 -3.41
N PRO A 253 9.39 20.65 -3.51
CA PRO A 253 9.68 21.88 -2.79
C PRO A 253 8.63 22.97 -3.08
N PRO A 254 8.15 23.73 -2.07
CA PRO A 254 7.09 24.72 -2.24
C PRO A 254 7.37 25.76 -3.34
N LEU A 255 8.64 26.20 -3.44
CA LEU A 255 9.12 27.12 -4.48
C LEU A 255 8.93 26.60 -5.92
N PHE A 256 8.88 25.28 -6.12
CA PHE A 256 8.64 24.67 -7.43
C PHE A 256 7.14 24.57 -7.69
N VAL A 257 6.37 24.12 -6.70
CA VAL A 257 4.91 23.97 -6.80
C VAL A 257 4.25 25.30 -7.16
N GLU A 258 4.66 26.40 -6.52
CA GLU A 258 4.09 27.73 -6.77
C GLU A 258 4.25 28.18 -8.25
N GLN A 259 5.35 27.79 -8.89
CA GLN A 259 5.60 28.10 -10.30
C GLN A 259 4.88 27.11 -11.22
N LEU A 260 4.96 25.80 -10.90
CA LEU A 260 4.37 24.74 -11.72
C LEU A 260 2.85 24.82 -11.77
N LEU A 261 2.17 25.22 -10.70
CA LEU A 261 0.71 25.36 -10.66
C LEU A 261 0.19 26.37 -11.69
N LYS A 262 0.97 27.42 -11.99
CA LYS A 262 0.64 28.49 -12.94
C LYS A 262 0.83 28.04 -14.41
N LEU A 263 1.44 26.89 -14.65
CA LEU A 263 1.76 26.39 -15.99
C LEU A 263 0.72 25.41 -16.53
N LYS A 264 0.60 25.38 -17.86
CA LYS A 264 -0.04 24.31 -18.62
C LYS A 264 0.98 23.23 -19.01
N ALA A 265 0.51 22.03 -19.30
CA ALA A 265 1.36 20.95 -19.81
C ALA A 265 2.16 21.41 -21.06
N GLY A 266 3.42 20.97 -21.12
CA GLY A 266 4.41 21.39 -22.11
C GLY A 266 5.18 22.68 -21.77
N GLN A 267 4.71 23.51 -20.84
CA GLN A 267 5.36 24.78 -20.51
C GLN A 267 6.53 24.63 -19.52
N VAL A 268 7.39 25.64 -19.50
CA VAL A 268 8.58 25.72 -18.63
C VAL A 268 8.45 26.86 -17.62
N THR A 269 9.02 26.66 -16.43
CA THR A 269 9.06 27.70 -15.38
C THR A 269 10.04 28.81 -15.75
N PRO A 270 9.92 30.00 -15.14
CA PRO A 270 11.05 30.90 -15.00
C PRO A 270 12.22 30.23 -14.29
N ILE A 271 13.40 30.88 -14.31
CA ILE A 271 14.56 30.40 -13.56
C ILE A 271 14.28 30.54 -12.07
N ILE A 272 14.29 29.42 -11.37
CA ILE A 272 14.05 29.35 -9.92
C ILE A 272 15.41 29.27 -9.22
N LYS A 273 15.72 30.24 -8.37
CA LYS A 273 16.94 30.23 -7.57
C LYS A 273 16.69 29.49 -6.25
N SER A 274 17.42 28.40 -6.03
CA SER A 274 17.55 27.75 -4.72
C SER A 274 18.90 28.09 -4.07
N THR A 275 19.15 27.58 -2.88
CA THR A 275 20.44 27.75 -2.19
C THR A 275 21.59 27.05 -2.90
N SER A 276 21.33 25.92 -3.56
CA SER A 276 22.36 25.05 -4.15
C SER A 276 22.37 25.04 -5.68
N ALA A 277 21.40 25.68 -6.35
CA ALA A 277 21.27 25.64 -7.81
C ALA A 277 20.29 26.67 -8.37
N PHE A 278 20.42 26.95 -9.67
CA PHE A 278 19.37 27.52 -10.52
C PHE A 278 18.62 26.41 -11.25
N HIS A 279 17.30 26.40 -11.14
CA HIS A 279 16.43 25.36 -11.72
C HIS A 279 15.55 25.94 -12.81
N ILE A 280 15.38 25.16 -13.88
CA ILE A 280 14.34 25.38 -14.90
C ILE A 280 13.58 24.07 -15.01
N LEU A 281 12.28 24.10 -14.72
CA LEU A 281 11.43 22.91 -14.74
C LEU A 281 10.50 22.97 -15.95
N LYS A 282 10.22 21.83 -16.56
CA LYS A 282 9.17 21.64 -17.56
C LYS A 282 8.04 20.83 -16.93
N LEU A 283 6.83 21.35 -16.99
CA LEU A 283 5.63 20.57 -16.70
C LEU A 283 5.34 19.74 -17.95
N VAL A 284 5.72 18.46 -17.94
CA VAL A 284 5.46 17.55 -19.06
C VAL A 284 3.96 17.26 -19.14
N ASP A 285 3.37 16.87 -18.01
CA ASP A 285 1.95 16.56 -17.91
C ASP A 285 1.48 16.71 -16.45
N ARG A 286 0.16 16.76 -16.26
CA ARG A 286 -0.49 16.86 -14.94
C ARG A 286 -1.74 16.00 -14.92
N ARG A 287 -1.92 15.22 -13.86
CA ARG A 287 -3.14 14.44 -13.59
C ARG A 287 -3.47 14.46 -12.11
N THR A 288 -4.72 14.15 -11.77
CA THR A 288 -5.06 13.83 -10.37
C THR A 288 -4.78 12.35 -10.08
N ALA A 289 -4.60 12.00 -8.81
CA ALA A 289 -4.52 10.59 -8.41
C ALA A 289 -5.81 9.85 -8.80
N ALA A 290 -6.96 10.53 -8.78
CA ALA A 290 -8.23 10.00 -9.27
C ALA A 290 -8.18 9.66 -10.77
N ASP A 291 -7.61 10.52 -11.62
CA ASP A 291 -7.44 10.24 -13.05
C ASP A 291 -6.52 9.03 -13.28
N SER A 292 -5.44 8.92 -12.49
CA SER A 292 -4.55 7.76 -12.55
C SER A 292 -5.24 6.45 -12.14
N GLN A 293 -6.10 6.49 -11.13
CA GLN A 293 -6.87 5.31 -10.70
C GLN A 293 -7.97 4.95 -11.69
N ALA A 294 -8.59 5.95 -12.33
CA ALA A 294 -9.56 5.74 -13.40
C ALA A 294 -8.91 5.15 -14.67
N ALA A 295 -7.64 5.48 -14.93
CA ALA A 295 -6.88 4.93 -16.04
C ALA A 295 -6.41 3.48 -15.83
N THR A 296 -6.30 3.01 -14.58
CA THR A 296 -5.94 1.62 -14.27
C THR A 296 -7.14 0.69 -14.14
N ALA A 297 -8.36 1.26 -14.02
CA ALA A 297 -9.58 0.48 -14.12
C ALA A 297 -9.75 -0.01 -15.56
N VAL A 298 -10.10 -1.29 -15.72
CA VAL A 298 -10.44 -1.84 -17.04
C VAL A 298 -11.69 -1.09 -17.52
N GLN A 299 -11.50 -0.27 -18.56
CA GLN A 299 -12.59 0.48 -19.17
C GLN A 299 -13.17 -0.29 -20.33
N GLN A 300 -14.50 -0.37 -20.36
CA GLN A 300 -15.23 -0.79 -21.55
C GLN A 300 -15.71 0.45 -22.31
N THR A 301 -15.58 0.42 -23.63
CA THR A 301 -16.07 1.48 -24.51
C THR A 301 -17.22 0.97 -25.35
N HIS A 302 -18.38 1.64 -25.30
CA HIS A 302 -19.47 1.39 -26.22
C HIS A 302 -19.24 2.22 -27.48
N ALA A 303 -19.02 1.56 -28.61
CA ALA A 303 -18.66 2.23 -29.85
C ALA A 303 -19.46 1.70 -31.04
N ARG A 304 -19.54 2.53 -32.07
CA ARG A 304 -20.06 2.13 -33.38
C ARG A 304 -19.18 2.65 -34.50
N HIS A 305 -19.21 2.00 -35.64
CA HIS A 305 -18.40 2.39 -36.79
C HIS A 305 -19.11 2.30 -38.13
N ILE A 306 -18.55 2.96 -39.14
CA ILE A 306 -18.85 2.75 -40.55
C ILE A 306 -17.54 2.36 -41.22
N VAL A 307 -17.48 1.13 -41.76
CA VAL A 307 -16.27 0.65 -42.44
C VAL A 307 -16.48 0.51 -43.94
N ILE A 308 -15.55 1.02 -44.73
CA ILE A 308 -15.47 0.79 -46.18
C ILE A 308 -14.19 -0.01 -46.45
N LYS A 309 -14.38 -1.29 -46.79
CA LYS A 309 -13.32 -2.20 -47.22
C LYS A 309 -12.72 -1.74 -48.55
N VAL A 310 -11.40 -1.77 -48.63
CA VAL A 310 -10.67 -1.57 -49.89
C VAL A 310 -10.74 -2.85 -50.70
N THR A 311 -11.13 -2.74 -51.97
CA THR A 311 -11.22 -3.86 -52.92
C THR A 311 -10.54 -3.45 -54.24
N PRO A 312 -10.29 -4.38 -55.18
CA PRO A 312 -9.77 -4.00 -56.50
C PRO A 312 -10.64 -2.97 -57.25
N THR A 313 -11.91 -2.83 -56.88
CA THR A 313 -12.86 -1.86 -57.44
C THR A 313 -13.08 -0.61 -56.59
N VAL A 314 -12.71 -0.63 -55.31
CA VAL A 314 -12.82 0.51 -54.39
C VAL A 314 -11.44 0.82 -53.84
N THR A 315 -10.80 1.87 -54.34
CA THR A 315 -9.46 2.25 -53.90
C THR A 315 -9.46 2.84 -52.49
N ALA A 316 -8.30 2.86 -51.83
CA ALA A 316 -8.14 3.54 -50.54
C ALA A 316 -8.55 5.03 -50.58
N ALA A 317 -8.25 5.71 -51.69
CA ALA A 317 -8.63 7.10 -51.90
C ALA A 317 -10.16 7.26 -52.01
N ASP A 318 -10.84 6.31 -52.66
CA ASP A 318 -12.30 6.31 -52.79
C ASP A 318 -12.97 6.06 -51.44
N ALA A 319 -12.50 5.06 -50.70
CA ALA A 319 -13.01 4.73 -49.36
C ALA A 319 -12.86 5.93 -48.41
N LYS A 320 -11.67 6.53 -48.37
CA LYS A 320 -11.40 7.73 -47.54
C LYS A 320 -12.28 8.91 -47.93
N ARG A 321 -12.38 9.22 -49.22
CA ARG A 321 -13.23 10.32 -49.73
C ARG A 321 -14.69 10.09 -49.37
N LYS A 322 -15.18 8.85 -49.48
CA LYS A 322 -16.56 8.54 -49.13
C LYS A 322 -16.83 8.77 -47.63
N LEU A 323 -15.93 8.34 -46.76
CA LEU A 323 -16.08 8.59 -45.31
C LEU A 323 -16.02 10.07 -44.94
N ILE A 324 -15.23 10.89 -45.65
CA ILE A 324 -15.24 12.35 -45.48
C ILE A 324 -16.63 12.92 -45.80
N GLU A 325 -17.22 12.52 -46.93
CA GLU A 325 -18.59 12.92 -47.31
C GLU A 325 -19.63 12.47 -46.26
N LEU A 326 -19.53 11.24 -45.76
CA LEU A 326 -20.43 10.75 -44.70
C LEU A 326 -20.26 11.54 -43.41
N LYS A 327 -19.03 11.88 -43.02
CA LYS A 327 -18.75 12.71 -41.86
C LYS A 327 -19.36 14.11 -42.02
N GLU A 328 -19.20 14.75 -43.17
CA GLU A 328 -19.81 16.06 -43.43
C GLU A 328 -21.34 16.01 -43.30
N ARG A 329 -21.98 14.93 -43.76
CA ARG A 329 -23.43 14.73 -43.58
C ARG A 329 -23.82 14.58 -42.10
N LEU A 330 -22.99 13.89 -41.32
CA LEU A 330 -23.20 13.72 -39.87
C LEU A 330 -23.01 15.03 -39.11
N ASP A 331 -21.94 15.77 -39.43
CA ASP A 331 -21.62 17.05 -38.81
C ASP A 331 -22.71 18.10 -39.12
N ASN A 332 -23.29 18.07 -40.32
CA ASN A 332 -24.42 18.92 -40.73
C ASN A 332 -25.80 18.40 -40.30
N LYS A 333 -25.86 17.29 -39.55
CA LYS A 333 -27.11 16.63 -39.11
C LYS A 333 -28.08 16.27 -40.26
N ALA A 334 -27.54 16.05 -41.46
CA ALA A 334 -28.32 15.70 -42.66
C ALA A 334 -28.71 14.21 -42.71
N ALA A 335 -28.10 13.38 -41.87
CA ALA A 335 -28.43 11.97 -41.66
C ALA A 335 -27.94 11.53 -40.28
N THR A 336 -28.46 10.42 -39.78
CA THR A 336 -27.96 9.79 -38.55
C THR A 336 -26.84 8.80 -38.85
N PHE A 337 -25.98 8.56 -37.86
CA PHE A 337 -24.89 7.58 -38.00
C PHE A 337 -25.43 6.18 -38.30
N GLU A 338 -26.54 5.81 -37.65
CA GLU A 338 -27.19 4.50 -37.79
C GLU A 338 -27.66 4.25 -39.23
N GLU A 339 -28.28 5.26 -39.86
CA GLU A 339 -28.72 5.21 -41.25
C GLU A 339 -27.52 5.06 -42.20
N LEU A 340 -26.48 5.89 -42.02
CA LEU A 340 -25.30 5.83 -42.89
C LEU A 340 -24.55 4.51 -42.71
N ALA A 341 -24.49 3.96 -41.50
CA ALA A 341 -23.88 2.67 -41.24
C ALA A 341 -24.64 1.53 -41.92
N ARG A 342 -25.98 1.50 -41.86
CA ARG A 342 -26.80 0.52 -42.57
C ARG A 342 -26.63 0.58 -44.09
N LEU A 343 -26.44 1.78 -44.63
CA LEU A 343 -26.36 2.01 -46.07
C LEU A 343 -24.96 1.77 -46.65
N PHE A 344 -23.91 2.10 -45.89
CA PHE A 344 -22.54 2.20 -46.44
C PHE A 344 -21.51 1.34 -45.72
N SER A 345 -21.79 0.83 -44.51
CA SER A 345 -20.82 -0.04 -43.83
C SER A 345 -20.75 -1.41 -44.53
N THR A 346 -19.55 -1.95 -44.63
CA THR A 346 -19.23 -3.16 -45.42
C THR A 346 -18.96 -4.39 -44.56
N ASP A 347 -19.41 -4.37 -43.30
CA ASP A 347 -19.25 -5.42 -42.31
C ASP A 347 -20.57 -5.87 -41.68
N GLY A 348 -20.50 -6.84 -40.77
CA GLY A 348 -21.68 -7.39 -40.10
C GLY A 348 -22.38 -6.41 -39.16
N ALA A 349 -21.69 -5.38 -38.66
CA ALA A 349 -22.28 -4.38 -37.78
C ALA A 349 -23.25 -3.43 -38.52
N ALA A 350 -23.17 -3.36 -39.86
CA ALA A 350 -24.02 -2.51 -40.69
C ALA A 350 -25.51 -2.65 -40.35
N ALA A 351 -26.02 -3.89 -40.22
CA ALA A 351 -27.44 -4.14 -39.93
C ALA A 351 -27.91 -3.53 -38.59
N LYS A 352 -27.00 -3.45 -37.61
CA LYS A 352 -27.22 -2.83 -36.30
C LYS A 352 -26.83 -1.34 -36.27
N GLY A 353 -26.74 -0.71 -37.44
CA GLY A 353 -26.34 0.70 -37.53
C GLY A 353 -24.90 0.96 -37.10
N GLY A 354 -24.03 -0.03 -37.31
CA GLY A 354 -22.60 0.06 -37.01
C GLY A 354 -22.25 -0.27 -35.57
N ASP A 355 -23.21 -0.65 -34.73
CA ASP A 355 -23.01 -0.90 -33.30
C ASP A 355 -22.11 -2.12 -33.04
N LEU A 356 -21.05 -1.90 -32.26
CA LEU A 356 -20.08 -2.92 -31.85
C LEU A 356 -20.34 -3.42 -30.42
N GLY A 357 -21.26 -2.79 -29.68
CA GLY A 357 -21.48 -3.10 -28.27
C GLY A 357 -20.36 -2.59 -27.37
N TRP A 358 -20.22 -3.22 -26.19
CA TRP A 358 -19.17 -2.90 -25.21
C TRP A 358 -17.87 -3.63 -25.53
N LEU A 359 -16.82 -2.86 -25.82
CA LEU A 359 -15.49 -3.35 -26.18
C LEU A 359 -14.52 -3.22 -25.01
N TYR A 360 -13.72 -4.24 -24.77
CA TYR A 360 -12.56 -4.22 -23.89
C TYR A 360 -11.28 -3.76 -24.62
N PRO A 361 -10.26 -3.29 -23.89
CA PRO A 361 -8.95 -3.03 -24.48
C PRO A 361 -8.40 -4.30 -25.14
N GLY A 362 -7.97 -4.20 -26.39
CA GLY A 362 -7.54 -5.34 -27.21
C GLY A 362 -8.62 -6.06 -28.01
N ASP A 363 -9.91 -5.71 -27.88
CA ASP A 363 -10.98 -6.27 -28.72
C ASP A 363 -10.93 -5.76 -30.17
N THR A 364 -10.24 -4.63 -30.40
CA THR A 364 -10.09 -4.00 -31.72
C THR A 364 -8.63 -3.92 -32.17
N VAL A 365 -8.40 -3.68 -33.46
CA VAL A 365 -7.04 -3.48 -33.99
C VAL A 365 -6.40 -2.19 -33.46
N PRO A 366 -5.07 -2.13 -33.32
CA PRO A 366 -4.38 -1.00 -32.66
C PRO A 366 -4.71 0.37 -33.23
N GLU A 367 -4.85 0.50 -34.55
CA GLU A 367 -5.16 1.77 -35.23
C GLU A 367 -6.58 2.25 -34.90
N PHE A 368 -7.53 1.31 -34.84
CA PHE A 368 -8.91 1.59 -34.45
C PHE A 368 -8.97 1.97 -32.97
N GLU A 369 -8.32 1.19 -32.11
CA GLU A 369 -8.31 1.42 -30.66
C GLU A 369 -7.68 2.77 -30.31
N ALA A 370 -6.56 3.13 -30.93
CA ALA A 370 -5.90 4.41 -30.72
C ALA A 370 -6.81 5.58 -31.09
N ALA A 371 -7.50 5.50 -32.24
CA ALA A 371 -8.44 6.52 -32.65
C ALA A 371 -9.68 6.58 -31.74
N MET A 372 -10.24 5.43 -31.35
CA MET A 372 -11.37 5.33 -30.42
C MET A 372 -11.03 5.93 -29.05
N ASN A 373 -9.84 5.66 -28.52
CA ASN A 373 -9.41 6.17 -27.21
C ASN A 373 -9.18 7.69 -27.20
N ALA A 374 -8.82 8.27 -28.34
CA ALA A 374 -8.65 9.72 -28.49
C ALA A 374 -9.98 10.51 -28.53
N LEU A 375 -11.10 9.85 -28.85
CA LEU A 375 -12.42 10.48 -28.92
C LEU A 375 -13.06 10.67 -27.53
N LYS A 376 -13.87 11.72 -27.40
CA LYS A 376 -14.80 11.87 -26.26
C LYS A 376 -16.13 11.14 -26.55
N PRO A 377 -16.91 10.77 -25.50
CA PRO A 377 -18.27 10.28 -25.71
C PRO A 377 -19.12 11.24 -26.55
N GLY A 378 -19.80 10.70 -27.57
CA GLY A 378 -20.55 11.42 -28.59
C GLY A 378 -19.74 11.85 -29.82
N GLU A 379 -18.41 11.89 -29.73
CA GLU A 379 -17.53 12.39 -30.80
C GLU A 379 -17.32 11.36 -31.92
N ILE A 380 -17.13 11.85 -33.15
CA ILE A 380 -16.94 11.06 -34.36
C ILE A 380 -15.55 11.33 -34.93
N SER A 381 -14.75 10.29 -35.18
CA SER A 381 -13.41 10.41 -35.77
C SER A 381 -13.43 10.94 -37.20
N GLY A 382 -12.26 11.38 -37.68
CA GLY A 382 -11.98 11.37 -39.12
C GLY A 382 -11.84 9.93 -39.66
N PRO A 383 -11.61 9.76 -40.98
CA PRO A 383 -11.34 8.44 -41.55
C PRO A 383 -10.07 7.82 -40.95
N VAL A 384 -10.21 6.64 -40.36
CA VAL A 384 -9.13 5.86 -39.73
C VAL A 384 -8.81 4.66 -40.62
N GLU A 385 -7.55 4.49 -41.00
CA GLU A 385 -7.10 3.33 -41.77
C GLU A 385 -6.78 2.16 -40.84
N SER A 386 -7.10 0.95 -41.28
CA SER A 386 -6.76 -0.30 -40.61
C SER A 386 -6.56 -1.42 -41.63
N SER A 387 -6.17 -2.61 -41.15
CA SER A 387 -6.14 -3.83 -41.95
C SER A 387 -7.49 -4.25 -42.57
N PHE A 388 -8.61 -3.70 -42.08
CA PHE A 388 -9.96 -4.01 -42.56
C PHE A 388 -10.56 -2.94 -43.49
N GLY A 389 -9.78 -1.92 -43.85
CA GLY A 389 -10.22 -0.78 -44.64
C GLY A 389 -10.28 0.51 -43.82
N PHE A 390 -11.09 1.47 -44.28
CA PHE A 390 -11.23 2.76 -43.63
C PHE A 390 -12.49 2.82 -42.76
N HIS A 391 -12.38 3.45 -41.60
CA HIS A 391 -13.43 3.53 -40.59
C HIS A 391 -13.78 4.96 -40.23
N LEU A 392 -15.06 5.22 -40.03
CA LEU A 392 -15.53 6.33 -39.21
C LEU A 392 -15.97 5.75 -37.87
N ILE A 393 -15.43 6.25 -36.75
CA ILE A 393 -15.66 5.70 -35.42
C ILE A 393 -16.45 6.71 -34.60
N GLN A 394 -17.47 6.26 -33.87
CA GLN A 394 -18.14 7.06 -32.86
C GLN A 394 -18.11 6.36 -31.51
N VAL A 395 -17.61 7.06 -30.49
CA VAL A 395 -17.73 6.61 -29.10
C VAL A 395 -19.08 7.04 -28.57
N LEU A 396 -19.87 6.11 -28.07
CA LEU A 396 -21.17 6.39 -27.47
C LEU A 396 -21.01 6.64 -25.97
N GLU A 397 -20.40 5.69 -25.26
CA GLU A 397 -20.25 5.72 -23.80
C GLU A 397 -18.96 5.01 -23.35
N ARG A 398 -18.52 5.29 -22.12
CA ARG A 398 -17.45 4.55 -21.43
C ARG A 398 -17.89 4.22 -20.01
N LYS A 399 -17.55 3.01 -19.54
CA LYS A 399 -17.76 2.60 -18.15
C LYS A 399 -16.56 1.79 -17.65
N SER A 400 -16.29 1.84 -16.35
CA SER A 400 -15.39 0.86 -15.73
C SER A 400 -16.12 -0.47 -15.56
N ASP A 401 -15.41 -1.57 -15.76
CA ASP A 401 -15.95 -2.92 -15.56
C ASP A 401 -16.43 -3.14 -14.11
N ASP A 402 -17.48 -3.95 -13.95
CA ASP A 402 -18.15 -4.18 -12.68
C ASP A 402 -17.28 -5.01 -11.73
N ALA A 403 -16.42 -5.91 -12.23
CA ALA A 403 -15.48 -6.64 -11.38
C ALA A 403 -14.43 -5.70 -10.76
N SER A 404 -14.05 -4.63 -11.48
CA SER A 404 -13.17 -3.58 -10.94
C SER A 404 -13.85 -2.79 -9.82
N LYS A 405 -15.14 -2.48 -9.97
CA LYS A 405 -15.92 -1.80 -8.94
C LYS A 405 -16.11 -2.67 -7.70
N GLU A 406 -16.46 -3.94 -7.86
CA GLU A 406 -16.64 -4.83 -6.70
C GLU A 406 -15.32 -5.06 -5.96
N LYS A 407 -14.20 -5.15 -6.68
CA LYS A 407 -12.87 -5.19 -6.06
C LYS A 407 -12.59 -3.93 -5.22
N GLN A 408 -12.93 -2.74 -5.74
CA GLN A 408 -12.79 -1.48 -4.99
C GLN A 408 -13.70 -1.45 -3.76
N ARG A 409 -14.97 -1.86 -3.88
CA ARG A 409 -15.90 -1.97 -2.75
C ARG A 409 -15.41 -2.96 -1.69
N GLY A 410 -14.89 -4.10 -2.10
CA GLY A 410 -14.30 -5.10 -1.20
C GLY A 410 -13.08 -4.54 -0.44
N ALA A 411 -12.20 -3.81 -1.14
CA ALA A 411 -11.07 -3.13 -0.50
C ALA A 411 -11.54 -2.06 0.52
N ALA A 412 -12.54 -1.26 0.16
CA ALA A 412 -13.13 -0.27 1.06
C ALA A 412 -13.77 -0.93 2.29
N ARG A 413 -14.55 -2.01 2.12
CA ARG A 413 -15.12 -2.79 3.23
C ARG A 413 -14.04 -3.31 4.17
N ASN A 414 -12.95 -3.85 3.63
CA ASN A 414 -11.84 -4.34 4.45
C ASN A 414 -11.16 -3.21 5.23
N ALA A 415 -10.91 -2.06 4.60
CA ALA A 415 -10.31 -0.90 5.28
C ALA A 415 -11.19 -0.37 6.41
N ILE A 416 -12.51 -0.26 6.18
CA ILE A 416 -13.48 0.13 7.21
C ILE A 416 -13.49 -0.91 8.34
N ARG A 417 -13.48 -2.20 8.01
CA ARG A 417 -13.45 -3.30 9.00
C ARG A 417 -12.22 -3.20 9.88
N GLU A 418 -11.04 -3.03 9.29
CA GLU A 418 -9.79 -2.93 10.02
C GLU A 418 -9.80 -1.74 10.99
N ARG A 419 -10.31 -0.58 10.56
CA ARG A 419 -10.46 0.59 11.44
C ARG A 419 -11.42 0.31 12.60
N LYS A 420 -12.63 -0.20 12.30
CA LYS A 420 -13.61 -0.55 13.33
C LYS A 420 -13.09 -1.63 14.29
N LEU A 421 -12.32 -2.59 13.79
CA LEU A 421 -11.71 -3.65 14.61
C LEU A 421 -10.76 -3.08 15.65
N VAL A 422 -9.93 -2.12 15.29
CA VAL A 422 -9.00 -1.46 16.24
C VAL A 422 -9.80 -0.74 17.32
N GLU A 423 -10.74 0.13 16.92
CA GLU A 423 -11.56 0.91 17.86
C GLU A 423 -12.37 0.00 18.80
N ALA A 424 -13.05 -1.00 18.25
CA ALA A 424 -13.87 -1.93 19.02
C ALA A 424 -13.04 -2.86 19.90
N THR A 425 -11.82 -3.24 19.50
CA THR A 425 -10.91 -4.03 20.35
C THR A 425 -10.45 -3.22 21.56
N ASP A 426 -10.09 -1.96 21.34
CA ASP A 426 -9.65 -1.07 22.41
C ASP A 426 -10.78 -0.76 23.39
N GLU A 427 -11.99 -0.55 22.89
CA GLU A 427 -13.19 -0.38 23.71
C GLU A 427 -13.52 -1.64 24.53
N TRP A 428 -13.55 -2.80 23.87
CA TRP A 428 -13.80 -4.07 24.55
C TRP A 428 -12.74 -4.37 25.63
N GLN A 429 -11.46 -4.07 25.39
CA GLN A 429 -10.42 -4.24 26.40
C GLN A 429 -10.67 -3.38 27.64
N ARG A 430 -11.10 -2.12 27.46
CA ARG A 430 -11.48 -1.24 28.56
C ARG A 430 -12.69 -1.78 29.31
N GLU A 431 -13.73 -2.22 28.60
CA GLU A 431 -14.92 -2.81 29.24
C GLU A 431 -14.61 -4.08 30.03
N VAL A 432 -13.73 -4.95 29.53
CA VAL A 432 -13.28 -6.14 30.26
C VAL A 432 -12.49 -5.72 31.50
N ARG A 433 -11.63 -4.71 31.37
CA ARG A 433 -10.84 -4.20 32.49
C ARG A 433 -11.68 -3.56 33.60
N ASP A 434 -12.68 -2.77 33.21
CA ASP A 434 -13.55 -2.01 34.13
C ASP A 434 -14.53 -2.93 34.87
N ARG A 435 -14.94 -4.05 34.24
CA ARG A 435 -15.76 -5.07 34.89
C ARG A 435 -14.98 -5.97 35.85
N ALA A 436 -13.66 -6.09 35.67
CA ALA A 436 -12.84 -6.95 36.51
C ALA A 436 -12.63 -6.34 37.89
N TYR A 437 -12.88 -7.13 38.95
CA TYR A 437 -12.45 -6.80 40.30
C TYR A 437 -10.92 -6.87 40.38
N VAL A 438 -10.28 -5.78 40.78
CA VAL A 438 -8.83 -5.71 40.88
C VAL A 438 -8.39 -5.12 42.20
N GLU A 439 -7.62 -5.89 42.97
CA GLU A 439 -7.06 -5.50 44.25
C GLU A 439 -5.53 -5.52 44.20
N PHE A 440 -4.91 -4.35 44.32
CA PHE A 440 -3.45 -4.24 44.41
C PHE A 440 -2.99 -4.56 45.83
N ARG A 441 -2.06 -5.50 45.98
CA ARG A 441 -1.45 -5.83 47.27
C ARG A 441 -0.16 -5.02 47.42
N THR A 442 -0.28 -3.84 48.03
CA THR A 442 0.88 -3.07 48.52
C THR A 442 1.38 -3.68 49.83
N ASP A 443 2.69 -3.64 50.05
CA ASP A 443 3.33 -4.19 51.25
C ASP A 443 2.89 -3.41 52.50
N ASP A 444 1.80 -3.86 53.13
CA ASP A 444 1.40 -3.48 54.49
C ASP A 444 0.78 -4.70 55.19
N LYS A 445 1.65 -5.66 55.56
CA LYS A 445 1.78 -6.30 56.88
C LYS A 445 2.71 -7.50 56.86
#